data_AF-Q6QCC7-F1
#
_entry.id   AF-Q6QCC7-F1
#
_cell.length_a   1.000
_cell.length_b   1.000
_cell.length_c   1.000
_cell.angle_alpha   90.00
_cell.angle_beta   90.00
_cell.angle_gamma   90.00
#
_symmetry.space_group_name_H-M   'P 1'
#
loop_
_entity.id
_entity.type
_entity.pdbx_description
1 polymer ?
#
loop_
_entity_poly.entity_id
_entity_poly.type
_entity_poly.pdbx_seq_one_letter_code
_entity_poly.pdbx_strand_id
1 'polypeptide(L)'
;NSLVIIYWGQNGNEGTLVDACNSGNYQFVNIAFLTTFGNNQAPVLNLAGHCDPISSTCTGLSVDIRACQSQNIKVLLSIGGAVGSYNLTSADDARQVADYIWNNFLGGQSASRPLGDAVLDGVDFAIVIGGGQFYDELARLLNGHNRQAKTVYLAAAPQCPIPDAHLDGAIQTGLFDYVWVQFYNNPPCNRIPAA
;
A
#
# COMPACT_ATOMS: atom_id res chain seq x y z
N ASN A 1 19.87 -7.44 -12.48
CA ASN A 1 19.06 -6.32 -11.99
C ASN A 1 18.43 -6.68 -10.67
N SER A 2 18.82 -5.99 -9.61
CA SER A 2 18.16 -6.08 -8.31
C SER A 2 16.98 -5.10 -8.30
N LEU A 3 15.80 -5.53 -7.87
CA LEU A 3 14.65 -4.65 -7.68
C LEU A 3 14.80 -3.96 -6.32
N VAL A 4 14.74 -2.62 -6.33
CA VAL A 4 14.73 -1.80 -5.11
C VAL A 4 13.35 -1.16 -4.98
N ILE A 5 12.79 -1.30 -3.80
CA ILE A 5 11.51 -0.72 -3.40
C ILE A 5 11.77 0.32 -2.32
N ILE A 6 10.93 1.36 -2.25
CA ILE A 6 11.00 2.36 -1.19
C ILE A 6 9.60 2.69 -0.67
N TYR A 7 9.51 2.96 0.63
CA TYR A 7 8.32 3.55 1.24
C TYR A 7 8.50 5.07 1.27
N TRP A 8 7.51 5.81 0.78
CA TRP A 8 7.49 7.28 0.76
C TRP A 8 6.18 7.78 1.39
N GLY A 9 6.24 8.88 2.13
CA GLY A 9 5.06 9.58 2.65
C GLY A 9 5.03 9.72 4.17
N GLN A 10 6.02 9.23 4.91
CA GLN A 10 6.01 9.24 6.38
C GLN A 10 6.93 10.27 7.02
N ASN A 11 7.60 11.10 6.22
CA ASN A 11 8.37 12.23 6.71
C ASN A 11 8.33 13.40 5.72
N GLY A 12 7.73 14.53 6.10
CA GLY A 12 7.61 15.71 5.23
C GLY A 12 8.94 16.31 4.75
N ASN A 13 10.07 15.90 5.33
CA ASN A 13 11.41 16.32 4.92
C ASN A 13 12.13 15.31 4.01
N GLU A 14 11.46 14.23 3.57
CA GLU A 14 12.07 13.18 2.74
C GLU A 14 12.12 13.50 1.24
N GLY A 15 11.74 14.73 0.86
CA GLY A 15 11.63 15.16 -0.53
C GLY A 15 10.28 14.80 -1.14
N THR A 16 10.01 15.32 -2.35
CA THR A 16 8.75 15.06 -3.06
C THR A 16 8.71 13.63 -3.61
N LEU A 17 7.52 13.14 -3.97
CA LEU A 17 7.38 11.84 -4.62
C LEU A 17 8.15 11.80 -5.95
N VAL A 18 8.11 12.90 -6.72
CA VAL A 18 8.86 13.00 -7.97
C VAL A 18 10.39 13.01 -7.75
N ASP A 19 10.90 13.58 -6.66
CA ASP A 19 12.33 13.49 -6.31
C ASP A 19 12.76 12.05 -6.05
N ALA A 20 11.95 11.28 -5.31
CA ALA A 20 12.21 9.86 -5.08
C ALA A 20 12.30 9.10 -6.41
N CYS A 21 11.36 9.34 -7.33
CA CYS A 21 11.33 8.70 -8.65
C CYS A 21 12.50 9.12 -9.55
N ASN A 22 12.85 10.41 -9.55
CA ASN A 22 13.96 10.95 -10.35
C ASN A 22 15.34 10.55 -9.84
N SER A 23 15.44 9.96 -8.64
CA SER A 23 16.70 9.44 -8.12
C SER A 23 17.31 8.33 -8.99
N GLY A 24 16.50 7.64 -9.81
CA GLY A 24 16.92 6.51 -10.63
C GLY A 24 17.21 5.23 -9.84
N ASN A 25 16.94 5.22 -8.53
CA ASN A 25 17.29 4.11 -7.65
C ASN A 25 16.20 3.06 -7.50
N TYR A 26 14.92 3.42 -7.71
CA TYR A 26 13.78 2.60 -7.31
C TYR A 26 12.98 2.10 -8.51
N GLN A 27 12.46 0.88 -8.40
CA GLN A 27 11.52 0.31 -9.37
C GLN A 27 10.09 0.29 -8.81
N PHE A 28 9.95 0.43 -7.49
CA PHE A 28 8.67 0.55 -6.81
C PHE A 28 8.73 1.68 -5.78
N VAL A 29 7.63 2.41 -5.68
CA VAL A 29 7.36 3.33 -4.57
C VAL A 29 6.04 2.94 -3.93
N ASN A 30 6.08 2.63 -2.64
CA ASN A 30 4.90 2.40 -1.82
C ASN A 30 4.51 3.70 -1.12
N ILE A 31 3.37 4.28 -1.50
CA ILE A 31 2.81 5.46 -0.84
C ILE A 31 2.25 5.01 0.52
N ALA A 32 2.92 5.43 1.58
CA ALA A 32 2.65 5.07 2.95
C ALA A 32 1.99 6.23 3.69
N PHE A 33 0.79 6.09 4.29
CA PHE A 33 -0.06 4.88 4.36
C PHE A 33 -1.55 5.23 4.37
N LEU A 34 -2.40 4.29 3.93
CA LEU A 34 -3.79 4.23 4.37
C LEU A 34 -3.81 3.61 5.79
N THR A 35 -3.82 4.47 6.80
CA THR A 35 -3.62 4.10 8.23
C THR A 35 -4.90 3.75 8.96
N THR A 36 -6.06 4.07 8.39
CA THR A 36 -7.37 3.77 8.99
C THR A 36 -8.25 3.16 7.92
N PHE A 37 -8.84 2.01 8.21
CA PHE A 37 -9.83 1.32 7.37
C PHE A 37 -10.42 0.13 8.14
N GLY A 38 -11.53 -0.42 7.63
CA GLY A 38 -12.20 -1.56 8.25
C GLY A 38 -12.93 -1.19 9.55
N ASN A 39 -13.67 -2.14 10.09
CA ASN A 39 -14.55 -1.96 11.25
C ASN A 39 -15.53 -0.77 11.06
N ASN A 40 -16.06 -0.60 9.85
CA ASN A 40 -16.96 0.50 9.46
C ASN A 40 -16.39 1.93 9.66
N GLN A 41 -15.07 2.06 9.78
CA GLN A 41 -14.42 3.36 9.87
C GLN A 41 -14.31 4.01 8.50
N ALA A 42 -14.44 5.34 8.44
CA ALA A 42 -14.08 6.10 7.26
C ALA A 42 -12.56 5.96 7.02
N PRO A 43 -12.12 5.53 5.82
CA PRO A 43 -10.69 5.33 5.61
C PRO A 43 -9.91 6.65 5.61
N VAL A 44 -8.69 6.61 6.16
CA VAL A 44 -7.82 7.79 6.28
C VAL A 44 -6.45 7.49 5.69
N LEU A 45 -6.07 8.31 4.71
CA LEU A 45 -4.71 8.41 4.20
C LEU A 45 -3.91 9.34 5.12
N ASN A 46 -2.70 8.95 5.49
CA ASN A 46 -1.77 9.79 6.25
C ASN A 46 -0.45 9.86 5.50
N LEU A 47 -0.09 11.07 5.04
CA LEU A 47 1.19 11.37 4.38
C LEU A 47 2.05 12.33 5.22
N ALA A 48 1.98 12.17 6.54
CA ALA A 48 2.71 12.98 7.52
C ALA A 48 2.63 14.49 7.22
N GLY A 49 3.77 15.11 6.90
CA GLY A 49 3.87 16.55 6.64
C GLY A 49 3.76 16.95 5.16
N HIS A 50 3.52 16.02 4.24
CA HIS A 50 3.51 16.31 2.80
C HIS A 50 2.25 17.04 2.35
N CYS A 51 1.09 16.59 2.83
CA CYS A 51 -0.20 17.15 2.50
C CYS A 51 -1.26 16.64 3.47
N ASP A 52 -2.42 17.29 3.47
CA ASP A 52 -3.61 16.89 4.21
C ASP A 52 -4.73 16.47 3.23
N PRO A 53 -5.17 15.20 3.26
CA PRO A 53 -6.23 14.71 2.38
C PRO A 53 -7.61 15.28 2.75
N ILE A 54 -7.85 15.68 4.00
CA ILE A 54 -9.15 16.24 4.42
C ILE A 54 -9.37 17.59 3.73
N SER A 55 -8.33 18.42 3.64
CA SER A 55 -8.33 19.67 2.88
C SER A 55 -8.05 19.49 1.38
N SER A 56 -8.05 18.25 0.87
CA SER A 56 -7.80 17.91 -0.55
C SER A 56 -6.46 18.39 -1.12
N THR A 57 -5.49 18.71 -0.26
CA THR A 57 -4.17 19.22 -0.69
C THR A 57 -3.28 18.12 -1.26
N CYS A 58 -3.61 16.84 -1.02
CA CYS A 58 -2.89 15.69 -1.58
C CYS A 58 -3.21 15.39 -3.05
N THR A 59 -4.22 16.03 -3.64
CA THR A 59 -4.65 15.76 -5.03
C THR A 59 -3.60 16.12 -6.07
N GLY A 60 -2.68 17.04 -5.74
CA GLY A 60 -1.54 17.41 -6.58
C GLY A 60 -0.57 16.25 -6.87
N LEU A 61 -0.53 15.23 -6.00
CA LEU A 61 0.35 14.06 -6.16
C LEU A 61 0.03 13.23 -7.40
N SER A 62 -1.14 13.41 -8.03
CA SER A 62 -1.46 12.76 -9.31
C SER A 62 -0.47 13.09 -10.42
N VAL A 63 0.16 14.27 -10.39
CA VAL A 63 1.20 14.63 -11.36
C VAL A 63 2.47 13.82 -11.11
N ASP A 64 2.90 13.74 -9.86
CA ASP A 64 4.09 13.00 -9.43
C ASP A 64 3.94 11.50 -9.69
N ILE A 65 2.79 10.92 -9.35
CA ILE A 65 2.47 9.51 -9.61
C ILE A 65 2.64 9.19 -11.10
N ARG A 66 2.09 10.02 -11.99
CA ARG A 66 2.23 9.83 -13.45
C ARG A 66 3.68 10.03 -13.93
N ALA A 67 4.43 10.92 -13.29
CA ALA A 67 5.85 11.14 -13.58
C ALA A 67 6.71 9.92 -13.17
N CYS A 68 6.37 9.24 -12.08
CA CYS A 68 7.00 7.97 -11.70
C CYS A 68 6.65 6.87 -12.71
N GLN A 69 5.35 6.73 -13.03
CA GLN A 69 4.87 5.69 -13.95
C GLN A 69 5.45 5.83 -15.36
N SER A 70 5.65 7.06 -15.86
CA SER A 70 6.30 7.28 -17.17
C SER A 70 7.76 6.84 -17.21
N GLN A 71 8.40 6.67 -16.04
CA GLN A 71 9.74 6.13 -15.87
C GLN A 71 9.74 4.62 -15.61
N ASN A 72 8.60 3.94 -15.79
CA ASN A 72 8.38 2.52 -15.47
C ASN A 72 8.53 2.17 -13.99
N ILE A 73 8.39 3.15 -13.09
CA ILE A 73 8.35 2.93 -11.64
C ILE A 73 6.90 2.62 -11.25
N LYS A 74 6.68 1.48 -10.60
CA LYS A 74 5.34 1.11 -10.10
C LYS A 74 5.04 1.86 -8.81
N VAL A 75 3.87 2.46 -8.72
CA VAL A 75 3.43 3.19 -7.54
C VAL A 75 2.24 2.49 -6.91
N LEU A 76 2.43 1.99 -5.69
CA LEU A 76 1.42 1.21 -4.97
C LEU A 76 0.90 2.00 -3.76
N LEU A 77 -0.38 1.82 -3.42
CA LEU A 77 -0.91 2.27 -2.13
C LEU A 77 -0.49 1.27 -1.06
N SER A 78 0.20 1.71 -0.01
CA SER A 78 0.42 0.85 1.15
C SER A 78 -0.67 1.02 2.19
N ILE A 79 -1.31 -0.09 2.57
CA ILE A 79 -2.32 -0.15 3.63
C ILE A 79 -1.68 -0.68 4.92
N GLY A 80 -2.01 -0.06 6.05
CA GLY A 80 -1.51 -0.47 7.37
C GLY A 80 -0.44 0.47 7.92
N GLY A 81 0.74 -0.07 8.20
CA GLY A 81 1.86 0.63 8.85
C GLY A 81 1.88 0.47 10.37
N ALA A 82 2.99 0.83 11.03
CA ALA A 82 3.17 0.57 12.47
C ALA A 82 2.21 1.35 13.40
N VAL A 83 1.57 2.40 12.87
CA VAL A 83 0.64 3.26 13.62
C VAL A 83 -0.63 3.43 12.77
N GLY A 84 -1.80 3.23 13.39
CA GLY A 84 -3.08 3.35 12.70
C GLY A 84 -4.23 2.68 13.46
N SER A 85 -5.42 2.73 12.86
CA SER A 85 -6.63 2.04 13.33
C SER A 85 -7.21 1.23 12.18
N TYR A 86 -6.63 0.06 11.94
CA TYR A 86 -7.05 -0.82 10.86
C TYR A 86 -7.25 -2.25 11.35
N ASN A 87 -8.37 -2.85 10.99
CA ASN A 87 -8.68 -4.25 11.25
C ASN A 87 -9.90 -4.65 10.40
N LEU A 88 -9.85 -5.82 9.76
CA LEU A 88 -11.00 -6.37 9.05
C LEU A 88 -11.79 -7.28 10.00
N THR A 89 -13.10 -7.07 10.09
CA THR A 89 -13.97 -7.76 11.06
C THR A 89 -14.88 -8.81 10.42
N SER A 90 -15.03 -8.78 9.09
CA SER A 90 -15.82 -9.74 8.32
C SER A 90 -15.42 -9.73 6.84
N ALA A 91 -15.90 -10.70 6.07
CA ALA A 91 -15.76 -10.69 4.61
C ALA A 91 -16.48 -9.48 3.96
N ASP A 92 -17.59 -9.03 4.55
CA ASP A 92 -18.31 -7.83 4.09
C ASP A 92 -17.51 -6.55 4.36
N ASP A 93 -16.79 -6.49 5.48
CA ASP A 93 -15.88 -5.40 5.81
C ASP A 93 -14.68 -5.38 4.83
N ALA A 94 -14.12 -6.55 4.51
CA ALA A 94 -13.10 -6.69 3.47
C ALA A 94 -13.58 -6.22 2.10
N ARG A 95 -14.83 -6.54 1.73
CA ARG A 95 -15.46 -6.05 0.49
C ARG A 95 -15.59 -4.53 0.45
N GLN A 96 -16.10 -3.92 1.52
CA GLN A 96 -16.23 -2.47 1.61
C GLN A 96 -14.87 -1.76 1.48
N VAL A 97 -13.83 -2.32 2.11
CA VAL A 97 -12.45 -1.80 1.97
C VAL A 97 -11.92 -1.99 0.55
N ALA A 98 -12.14 -3.14 -0.07
CA ALA A 98 -11.74 -3.39 -1.47
C ALA A 98 -12.41 -2.40 -2.44
N ASP A 99 -13.73 -2.20 -2.32
CA ASP A 99 -14.50 -1.26 -3.13
C ASP A 99 -14.03 0.17 -2.93
N TYR A 100 -13.72 0.55 -1.69
CA TYR A 100 -13.17 1.87 -1.39
C TYR A 100 -11.81 2.08 -2.08
N ILE A 101 -10.89 1.13 -1.94
CA ILE A 101 -9.56 1.21 -2.57
C ILE A 101 -9.70 1.27 -4.09
N TRP A 102 -10.56 0.42 -4.66
CA TRP A 102 -10.80 0.38 -6.10
C TRP A 102 -11.26 1.73 -6.64
N ASN A 103 -12.27 2.33 -6.01
CA ASN A 103 -12.90 3.57 -6.46
C ASN A 103 -12.07 4.83 -6.20
N ASN A 104 -11.24 4.83 -5.15
CA ASN A 104 -10.51 6.04 -4.73
C ASN A 104 -9.05 6.08 -5.17
N PHE A 105 -8.44 4.93 -5.47
CA PHE A 105 -7.01 4.84 -5.78
C PHE A 105 -6.69 4.03 -7.04
N LEU A 106 -7.54 3.06 -7.39
CA LEU A 106 -7.36 2.22 -8.57
C LEU A 106 -8.30 2.65 -9.71
N GLY A 107 -8.77 1.70 -10.52
CA GLY A 107 -9.49 1.95 -11.78
C GLY A 107 -10.98 2.24 -11.63
N GLY A 108 -11.51 2.32 -10.42
CA GLY A 108 -12.89 2.72 -10.17
C GLY A 108 -13.11 4.23 -10.23
N GLN A 109 -14.31 4.67 -9.84
CA GLN A 109 -14.71 6.07 -9.91
C GLN A 109 -15.13 6.60 -8.54
N SER A 110 -14.68 7.80 -8.20
CA SER A 110 -15.06 8.52 -6.98
C SER A 110 -15.00 10.03 -7.27
N ALA A 111 -15.92 10.80 -6.67
CA ALA A 111 -15.96 12.24 -6.81
C ALA A 111 -14.81 12.94 -6.05
N SER A 112 -14.21 12.26 -5.07
CA SER A 112 -13.22 12.82 -4.14
C SER A 112 -12.08 11.83 -3.90
N ARG A 113 -11.25 11.62 -4.93
CA ARG A 113 -10.08 10.74 -4.85
C ARG A 113 -8.94 11.40 -4.04
N PRO A 114 -8.43 10.80 -2.95
CA PRO A 114 -7.48 11.45 -2.04
C PRO A 114 -6.17 11.90 -2.70
N LEU A 115 -5.68 11.14 -3.69
CA LEU A 115 -4.45 11.44 -4.42
C LEU A 115 -4.70 12.10 -5.79
N GLY A 116 -5.95 12.44 -6.11
CA GLY A 116 -6.38 12.95 -7.40
C GLY A 116 -6.74 11.87 -8.43
N ASP A 117 -6.69 12.20 -9.72
CA ASP A 117 -7.16 11.38 -10.83
C ASP A 117 -6.19 10.28 -11.30
N ALA A 118 -4.96 10.27 -10.79
CA ALA A 118 -4.02 9.20 -11.08
C ALA A 118 -4.55 7.85 -10.58
N VAL A 119 -4.21 6.81 -11.34
CA VAL A 119 -4.56 5.43 -11.01
C VAL A 119 -3.28 4.70 -10.64
N LEU A 120 -3.22 4.23 -9.39
CA LEU A 120 -2.08 3.48 -8.88
C LEU A 120 -1.96 2.11 -9.56
N ASP A 121 -0.75 1.55 -9.51
CA ASP A 121 -0.44 0.26 -10.11
C ASP A 121 -0.93 -0.91 -9.25
N GLY A 122 -1.12 -0.71 -7.95
CA GLY A 122 -1.44 -1.80 -7.05
C GLY A 122 -1.60 -1.41 -5.59
N VAL A 123 -1.64 -2.44 -4.74
CA VAL A 123 -1.82 -2.34 -3.29
C VAL A 123 -0.76 -3.16 -2.57
N ASP A 124 -0.08 -2.53 -1.63
CA ASP A 124 0.85 -3.14 -0.70
C ASP A 124 0.19 -3.36 0.66
N PHE A 125 0.27 -4.58 1.18
CA PHE A 125 -0.26 -4.98 2.48
C PHE A 125 0.87 -4.92 3.52
N ALA A 126 0.94 -3.81 4.25
CA ALA A 126 1.87 -3.58 5.35
C ALA A 126 1.18 -3.74 6.72
N ILE A 127 0.53 -4.89 6.92
CA ILE A 127 -0.26 -5.19 8.13
C ILE A 127 0.67 -5.72 9.22
N VAL A 128 0.87 -4.95 10.28
CA VAL A 128 1.82 -5.26 11.37
C VAL A 128 1.23 -5.15 12.78
N ILE A 129 -0.05 -4.75 12.89
CA ILE A 129 -0.84 -4.73 14.13
C ILE A 129 -2.26 -5.25 13.82
N GLY A 130 -3.05 -5.50 14.86
CA GLY A 130 -4.43 -5.98 14.71
C GLY A 130 -4.53 -7.48 14.44
N GLY A 131 -5.65 -7.93 13.87
CA GLY A 131 -5.85 -9.33 13.47
C GLY A 131 -5.19 -9.68 12.14
N GLY A 132 -5.19 -10.97 11.79
CA GLY A 132 -4.77 -11.48 10.46
C GLY A 132 -5.92 -12.01 9.60
N GLN A 133 -7.17 -11.83 10.05
CA GLN A 133 -8.34 -12.39 9.38
C GLN A 133 -8.78 -11.51 8.20
N PHE A 134 -9.35 -12.15 7.16
CA PHE A 134 -9.99 -11.53 6.00
C PHE A 134 -9.07 -10.74 5.03
N TYR A 135 -7.76 -10.66 5.31
CA TYR A 135 -6.81 -10.09 4.34
C TYR A 135 -6.63 -10.97 3.09
N ASP A 136 -6.86 -12.29 3.22
CA ASP A 136 -6.95 -13.21 2.08
C ASP A 136 -8.16 -12.89 1.19
N GLU A 137 -9.30 -12.56 1.80
CA GLU A 137 -10.50 -12.14 1.08
C GLU A 137 -10.29 -10.78 0.40
N LEU A 138 -9.68 -9.81 1.09
CA LEU A 138 -9.31 -8.51 0.52
C LEU A 138 -8.40 -8.69 -0.71
N ALA A 139 -7.40 -9.58 -0.63
CA ALA A 139 -6.52 -9.90 -1.77
C ALA A 139 -7.30 -10.50 -2.95
N ARG A 140 -8.21 -11.44 -2.71
CA ARG A 140 -9.07 -12.03 -3.77
C ARG A 140 -9.94 -10.98 -4.45
N LEU A 141 -10.54 -10.08 -3.67
CA LEU A 141 -11.42 -9.02 -4.18
C LEU A 141 -10.65 -8.02 -5.04
N LEU A 142 -9.49 -7.54 -4.57
CA LEU A 142 -8.65 -6.63 -5.33
C LEU A 142 -8.14 -7.27 -6.63
N ASN A 143 -7.66 -8.52 -6.57
CA ASN A 143 -7.25 -9.27 -7.76
C ASN A 143 -8.42 -9.53 -8.73
N GLY A 144 -9.65 -9.60 -8.23
CA GLY A 144 -10.87 -9.77 -9.03
C GLY A 144 -11.07 -8.69 -10.10
N HIS A 145 -10.49 -7.50 -9.92
CA HIS A 145 -10.56 -6.39 -10.88
C HIS A 145 -9.66 -6.57 -12.12
N ASN A 146 -8.74 -7.55 -12.13
CA ASN A 146 -7.82 -7.81 -13.24
C ASN A 146 -8.50 -8.35 -14.53
N ARG A 147 -9.83 -8.51 -14.53
CA ARG A 147 -10.59 -9.12 -15.62
C ARG A 147 -10.84 -8.19 -16.83
N GLN A 148 -10.48 -6.90 -16.77
CA GLN A 148 -10.85 -5.89 -17.79
C GLN A 148 -9.69 -5.01 -18.28
N ALA A 149 -8.52 -5.61 -18.54
CA ALA A 149 -7.34 -4.99 -19.19
C ALA A 149 -6.42 -4.13 -18.31
N LYS A 150 -6.70 -3.94 -17.01
CA LYS A 150 -5.77 -3.28 -16.09
C LYS A 150 -5.32 -4.24 -15.00
N THR A 151 -4.01 -4.49 -14.93
CA THR A 151 -3.37 -5.28 -13.87
C THR A 151 -3.24 -4.42 -12.61
N VAL A 152 -3.81 -4.90 -11.53
CA VAL A 152 -3.63 -4.48 -10.14
C VAL A 152 -2.59 -5.40 -9.54
N TYR A 153 -1.41 -4.87 -9.26
CA TYR A 153 -0.36 -5.59 -8.56
C TYR A 153 -0.71 -5.71 -7.07
N LEU A 154 -0.48 -6.89 -6.50
CA LEU A 154 -0.60 -7.10 -5.06
C LEU A 154 0.78 -7.35 -4.46
N ALA A 155 1.11 -6.60 -3.43
CA ALA A 155 2.34 -6.79 -2.68
C ALA A 155 2.08 -6.94 -1.18
N ALA A 156 2.99 -7.62 -0.49
CA ALA A 156 2.91 -7.83 0.95
C ALA A 156 4.25 -7.52 1.63
N ALA A 157 4.15 -6.94 2.83
CA ALA A 157 5.27 -6.64 3.70
C ALA A 157 5.19 -7.45 5.02
N PRO A 158 5.25 -8.79 5.00
CA PRO A 158 5.24 -9.57 6.23
C PRO A 158 6.48 -9.27 7.07
N GLN A 159 6.36 -9.45 8.38
CA GLN A 159 7.50 -9.54 9.27
C GLN A 159 8.27 -10.85 9.00
N CYS A 160 9.53 -10.91 9.43
CA CYS A 160 10.36 -12.09 9.16
C CYS A 160 10.00 -13.40 9.91
N PRO A 161 9.30 -13.42 11.06
CA PRO A 161 8.86 -14.67 11.67
C PRO A 161 7.90 -15.45 10.76
N ILE A 162 8.06 -16.77 10.69
CA ILE A 162 7.21 -17.65 9.87
C ILE A 162 6.43 -18.60 10.79
N PRO A 163 5.11 -18.75 10.62
CA PRO A 163 4.25 -17.95 9.74
C PRO A 163 4.12 -16.49 10.22
N ASP A 164 3.87 -15.56 9.29
CA ASP A 164 3.57 -14.17 9.64
C ASP A 164 2.20 -14.08 10.33
N ALA A 165 2.14 -13.37 11.46
CA ALA A 165 0.94 -13.34 12.30
C ALA A 165 -0.28 -12.69 11.63
N HIS A 166 -0.08 -11.87 10.60
CA HIS A 166 -1.14 -11.06 9.98
C HIS A 166 -1.42 -11.45 8.53
N LEU A 167 -0.39 -11.85 7.79
CA LEU A 167 -0.43 -11.99 6.33
C LEU A 167 -0.29 -13.42 5.85
N ASP A 168 -0.01 -14.41 6.71
CA ASP A 168 0.18 -15.80 6.28
C ASP A 168 -1.01 -16.34 5.45
N GLY A 169 -2.24 -16.16 5.93
CA GLY A 169 -3.44 -16.57 5.20
C GLY A 169 -3.60 -15.86 3.85
N ALA A 170 -3.23 -14.58 3.77
CA ALA A 170 -3.29 -13.81 2.54
C ALA A 170 -2.22 -14.27 1.55
N ILE A 171 -0.98 -14.47 2.00
CA ILE A 171 0.15 -14.94 1.18
C ILE A 171 -0.13 -16.33 0.61
N GLN A 172 -0.72 -17.24 1.40
CA GLN A 172 -1.07 -18.59 0.97
C GLN A 172 -2.11 -18.64 -0.17
N THR A 173 -2.80 -17.54 -0.48
CA THR A 173 -3.66 -17.46 -1.67
C THR A 173 -2.89 -17.56 -2.99
N GLY A 174 -1.59 -17.27 -2.98
CA GLY A 174 -0.76 -17.22 -4.19
C GLY A 174 -1.06 -16.04 -5.11
N LEU A 175 -1.74 -15.01 -4.61
CA LEU A 175 -2.17 -13.84 -5.40
C LEU A 175 -1.18 -12.66 -5.36
N PHE A 176 -0.20 -12.68 -4.46
CA PHE A 176 0.77 -11.60 -4.33
C PHE A 176 1.88 -11.71 -5.38
N ASP A 177 2.06 -10.66 -6.18
CA ASP A 177 3.12 -10.53 -7.17
C ASP A 177 4.49 -10.28 -6.51
N TYR A 178 4.49 -9.57 -5.38
CA TYR A 178 5.69 -9.16 -4.65
C TYR A 178 5.55 -9.40 -3.16
N VAL A 179 6.62 -9.87 -2.52
CA VAL A 179 6.69 -10.03 -1.06
C VAL A 179 8.04 -9.48 -0.59
N TRP A 180 8.02 -8.37 0.14
CA TRP A 180 9.20 -7.74 0.74
C TRP A 180 9.21 -7.98 2.25
N VAL A 181 9.83 -9.07 2.66
CA VAL A 181 9.94 -9.47 4.06
C VAL A 181 10.74 -8.44 4.87
N GLN A 182 10.17 -7.98 5.98
CA GLN A 182 10.81 -7.05 6.90
C GLN A 182 11.82 -7.78 7.80
N PHE A 183 13.09 -7.81 7.39
CA PHE A 183 14.19 -8.39 8.18
C PHE A 183 14.74 -7.41 9.23
N TYR A 184 13.86 -6.70 9.92
CA TYR A 184 14.19 -5.78 11.01
C TYR A 184 13.11 -5.84 12.11
N ASN A 185 13.40 -5.25 13.28
CA ASN A 185 12.53 -5.23 14.47
C ASN A 185 12.10 -6.60 15.05
N ASN A 186 12.69 -7.70 14.60
CA ASN A 186 12.40 -9.08 15.01
C ASN A 186 13.71 -9.84 15.29
N PRO A 187 14.21 -9.84 16.55
CA PRO A 187 15.52 -10.42 16.89
C PRO A 187 15.83 -11.81 16.32
N PRO A 188 14.88 -12.77 16.24
CA PRO A 188 15.17 -14.11 15.73
C PRO A 188 15.56 -14.18 14.25
N CYS A 189 15.18 -13.18 13.44
CA CYS A 189 15.34 -13.20 11.99
C CYS A 189 15.76 -11.86 11.40
N ASN A 190 16.20 -10.92 12.24
CA ASN A 190 16.79 -9.65 11.80
C ASN A 190 17.99 -9.87 10.89
N ARG A 191 18.07 -9.10 9.81
CA ARG A 191 19.26 -8.92 8.98
C ARG A 191 19.69 -7.47 9.06
N ILE A 192 20.05 -7.03 10.26
CA ILE A 192 20.83 -5.80 10.41
C ILE A 192 22.25 -6.17 9.94
N PRO A 193 22.80 -5.54 8.89
CA PRO A 193 24.22 -5.70 8.59
C PRO A 193 25.01 -5.33 9.84
N ALA A 194 26.00 -6.14 10.23
CA ALA A 194 26.98 -5.67 11.19
C ALA A 194 27.54 -4.34 10.64
N ALA A 195 27.42 -3.28 11.44
CA ALA A 195 27.96 -1.96 11.10
C ALA A 195 29.47 -2.02 10.83
#